data_AF-A0A5V0QEL0-F1
#
_entry.id   AF-A0A5V0QEL0-F1
#
_cell.length_a   1.000
_cell.length_b   1.000
_cell.length_c   1.000
_cell.angle_alpha   90.00
_cell.angle_beta   90.00
_cell.angle_gamma   90.00
#
_symmetry.space_group_name_H-M   'P 1'
#
loop_
_entity.id
_entity.type
_entity.pdbx_description
1 polymer ?
#
loop_
_entity_poly.entity_id
_entity_poly.type
_entity_poly.pdbx_seq_one_letter_code
_entity_poly.pdbx_strand_id
1 'polypeptide(L)'
;MSPLIKSQNPDATCHRKRHALNDKMGFLQRKFYLGDDTLMKLALIFKALMGKKLDLERMDSESAADVISSCINLMYNTLFFDCATQKKTIRKGPPAITPAISPKAFKKYRLYQQVRGRFNKLQTGDTDTEKYESVANFLNENGIIKPSYHKLSNDKKWLSSDVEKITAELINELIAKDNEKFKAKNTSLANADV
;
A
#
# COMPACT_ATOMS: atom_id res chain seq x y z
N MET A 1 -1.96 -6.79 40.88
CA MET A 1 -2.03 -5.78 39.81
C MET A 1 -3.41 -5.85 39.19
N SER A 2 -4.24 -4.82 39.37
CA SER A 2 -5.55 -4.74 38.72
C SER A 2 -5.37 -4.68 37.20
N PRO A 3 -6.13 -5.45 36.39
CA PRO A 3 -5.99 -5.40 34.94
C PRO A 3 -6.35 -4.00 34.44
N LEU A 4 -5.47 -3.42 33.60
CA LEU A 4 -5.71 -2.13 32.93
C LEU A 4 -7.06 -2.17 32.20
N ILE A 5 -8.03 -1.40 32.69
CA ILE A 5 -9.36 -1.31 32.11
C ILE A 5 -9.21 -0.61 30.74
N LYS A 6 -9.51 -1.36 29.70
CA LYS A 6 -9.49 -0.88 28.32
C LYS A 6 -10.59 0.18 28.13
N SER A 7 -10.22 1.38 27.69
CA SER A 7 -11.19 2.44 27.34
C SER A 7 -12.22 1.92 26.35
N GLN A 8 -13.50 2.22 26.61
CA GLN A 8 -14.63 1.82 25.77
C GLN A 8 -15.09 2.92 24.80
N ASN A 9 -14.38 4.07 24.76
CA ASN A 9 -14.66 5.14 23.80
C ASN A 9 -14.69 4.56 22.36
N PRO A 10 -15.71 4.88 21.54
CA PRO A 10 -15.79 4.45 20.14
C PRO A 10 -14.49 4.62 19.35
N ASP A 11 -13.80 5.76 19.52
CA ASP A 11 -12.54 6.05 18.83
C ASP A 11 -11.42 5.12 19.25
N ALA A 12 -11.31 4.87 20.57
CA ALA A 12 -10.33 3.93 21.12
C ALA A 12 -10.60 2.51 20.63
N THR A 13 -11.87 2.12 20.50
CA THR A 13 -12.28 0.82 19.97
C THR A 13 -11.98 0.70 18.48
N CYS A 14 -12.28 1.73 17.68
CA CYS A 14 -11.97 1.79 16.26
C CYS A 14 -10.45 1.68 16.03
N HIS A 15 -9.65 2.48 16.76
CA HIS A 15 -8.20 2.45 16.69
C HIS A 15 -7.63 1.07 17.00
N ARG A 16 -8.12 0.39 18.05
CA ARG A 16 -7.68 -0.98 18.39
C ARG A 16 -8.04 -2.00 17.31
N LYS A 17 -9.26 -1.95 16.77
CA LYS A 17 -9.68 -2.84 15.67
C LYS A 17 -8.79 -2.65 14.44
N ARG A 18 -8.53 -1.40 14.06
CA ARG A 18 -7.65 -1.06 12.94
C ARG A 18 -6.22 -1.53 13.18
N HIS A 19 -5.67 -1.31 14.37
CA HIS A 19 -4.32 -1.78 14.71
C HIS A 19 -4.22 -3.30 14.63
N ALA A 20 -5.20 -4.04 15.18
CA ALA A 20 -5.23 -5.49 15.12
C ALA A 20 -5.34 -6.02 13.68
N LEU A 21 -6.13 -5.35 12.83
CA LEU A 21 -6.25 -5.67 11.41
C LEU A 21 -4.93 -5.46 10.67
N ASN A 22 -4.33 -4.29 10.85
CA ASN A 22 -3.05 -3.92 10.21
C ASN A 22 -1.93 -4.88 10.62
N ASP A 23 -1.86 -5.26 11.90
CA ASP A 23 -0.89 -6.24 12.36
C ASP A 23 -1.09 -7.59 11.63
N LYS A 24 -2.32 -8.11 11.56
CA LYS A 24 -2.58 -9.37 10.83
C LYS A 24 -2.22 -9.30 9.34
N MET A 25 -2.25 -8.11 8.73
CA MET A 25 -1.86 -7.84 7.33
C MET A 25 -0.38 -7.55 7.14
N GLY A 26 0.44 -7.61 8.19
CA GLY A 26 1.88 -7.35 8.09
C GLY A 26 2.28 -5.88 8.13
N PHE A 27 1.35 -4.96 8.43
CA PHE A 27 1.69 -3.57 8.69
C PHE A 27 2.15 -3.39 10.13
N LEU A 28 3.22 -2.62 10.30
CA LEU A 28 3.74 -2.21 11.59
C LEU A 28 3.54 -0.70 11.75
N GLN A 29 2.72 -0.30 12.72
CA GLN A 29 2.55 1.12 13.05
C GLN A 29 3.69 1.58 13.96
N ARG A 30 4.48 2.56 13.51
CA ARG A 30 5.55 3.20 14.28
C ARG A 30 5.37 4.72 14.27
N LYS A 31 5.81 5.37 15.35
CA LYS A 31 5.95 6.83 15.40
C LYS A 31 7.33 7.19 14.85
N PHE A 32 7.40 8.20 13.99
CA PHE A 32 8.63 8.74 13.43
C PHE A 32 8.78 10.19 13.85
N TYR A 33 10.02 10.62 14.09
CA TYR A 33 10.34 12.04 14.26
C TYR A 33 10.72 12.61 12.90
N LEU A 34 9.97 13.61 12.45
CA LEU A 34 10.21 14.33 11.20
C LEU A 34 10.44 15.80 11.54
N GLY A 35 11.55 16.37 11.11
CA GLY A 35 11.81 17.81 11.25
C GLY A 35 10.99 18.63 10.26
N ASP A 36 10.88 19.93 10.51
CA ASP A 36 10.02 20.86 9.76
C ASP A 36 10.28 20.84 8.25
N ASP A 37 11.54 20.88 7.82
CA ASP A 37 11.91 20.80 6.39
C ASP A 37 11.38 19.51 5.73
N THR A 38 11.46 18.38 6.44
CA THR A 38 10.96 17.09 5.94
C THR A 38 9.44 17.07 5.87
N LEU A 39 8.75 17.65 6.87
CA LEU A 39 7.30 17.79 6.87
C LEU A 39 6.82 18.67 5.70
N MET A 40 7.50 19.79 5.45
CA MET A 40 7.20 20.66 4.31
C MET A 40 7.39 19.94 2.98
N LYS A 41 8.49 19.19 2.80
CA LYS A 41 8.72 18.36 1.61
C LYS A 41 7.63 17.29 1.45
N LEU A 42 7.26 16.61 2.52
CA LEU A 42 6.18 15.62 2.53
C LEU A 42 4.86 16.23 2.07
N ALA A 43 4.50 17.42 2.56
CA ALA A 43 3.28 18.12 2.14
C ALA A 43 3.29 18.50 0.65
N LEU A 44 4.43 18.96 0.12
CA LEU A 44 4.58 19.28 -1.30
C LEU A 44 4.44 18.02 -2.16
N ILE A 45 5.10 16.93 -1.78
CA ILE A 45 4.98 15.64 -2.47
C ILE A 45 3.54 15.15 -2.39
N PHE A 46 2.91 15.13 -1.22
CA PHE A 46 1.51 14.73 -1.08
C PHE A 46 0.59 15.53 -2.00
N LYS A 47 0.77 16.86 -2.06
CA LYS A 47 0.00 17.71 -2.98
C LYS A 47 0.19 17.31 -4.43
N ALA A 48 1.42 17.05 -4.86
CA ALA A 48 1.72 16.60 -6.22
C ALA A 48 1.10 15.24 -6.53
N LEU A 49 1.11 14.29 -5.58
CA LEU A 49 0.62 12.93 -5.79
C LEU A 49 -0.91 12.81 -5.66
N MET A 50 -1.52 13.56 -4.75
CA MET A 50 -2.94 13.41 -4.37
C MET A 50 -3.82 14.53 -4.92
N GLY A 51 -3.24 15.61 -5.45
CA GLY A 51 -3.95 16.79 -5.94
C GLY A 51 -4.65 17.59 -4.82
N LYS A 52 -4.29 17.33 -3.55
CA LYS A 52 -4.92 17.93 -2.37
C LYS A 52 -3.86 18.44 -1.42
N LYS A 53 -4.12 19.55 -0.73
CA LYS A 53 -3.24 20.05 0.31
C LYS A 53 -3.24 19.06 1.48
N LEU A 54 -2.05 18.75 1.99
CA LEU A 54 -1.90 18.01 3.23
C LEU A 54 -1.96 19.00 4.40
N ASP A 55 -2.86 18.76 5.34
CA ASP A 55 -2.85 19.44 6.63
C ASP A 55 -1.80 18.76 7.51
N LEU A 56 -0.70 19.48 7.81
CA LEU A 56 0.41 18.92 8.59
C LEU A 56 0.06 18.75 10.08
N GLU A 57 -0.87 19.55 10.60
CA GLU A 57 -1.30 19.45 12.01
C GLU A 57 -2.27 18.28 12.21
N ARG A 58 -2.99 17.90 11.16
CA ARG A 58 -4.02 16.85 11.18
C ARG A 58 -3.70 15.67 10.26
N MET A 59 -2.46 15.55 9.81
CA MET A 59 -2.05 14.48 8.91
C MET A 59 -2.30 13.13 9.58
N ASP A 60 -3.14 12.31 8.96
CA ASP A 60 -3.35 10.95 9.41
C ASP A 60 -2.16 10.06 9.02
N SER A 61 -1.93 9.02 9.83
CA SER A 61 -0.79 8.12 9.64
C SER A 61 -0.83 7.31 8.34
N GLU A 62 -2.01 7.12 7.74
CA GLU A 62 -2.14 6.35 6.50
C GLU A 62 -1.70 7.20 5.31
N SER A 63 -2.15 8.45 5.24
CA SER A 63 -1.69 9.43 4.25
C SER A 63 -0.17 9.60 4.27
N ALA A 64 0.42 9.72 5.47
CA ALA A 64 1.88 9.79 5.63
C ALA A 64 2.57 8.51 5.13
N ALA A 65 2.04 7.35 5.52
CA ALA A 65 2.61 6.05 5.14
C ALA A 65 2.57 5.82 3.62
N ASP A 66 1.51 6.28 2.94
CA ASP A 66 1.39 6.17 1.49
C ASP A 66 2.50 6.97 0.78
N VAL A 67 2.70 8.25 1.14
CA VAL A 67 3.76 9.07 0.53
C VAL A 67 5.14 8.49 0.81
N ILE A 68 5.41 8.14 2.07
CA ILE A 68 6.69 7.54 2.47
C ILE A 68 6.94 6.25 1.69
N SER A 69 5.91 5.41 1.53
CA SER A 69 6.02 4.17 0.76
C SER A 69 6.35 4.41 -0.70
N SER A 70 5.74 5.42 -1.34
CA SER A 70 6.07 5.78 -2.72
C SER A 70 7.52 6.27 -2.86
N CYS A 71 7.97 7.13 -1.93
CA CYS A 71 9.34 7.62 -1.90
C CYS A 71 10.36 6.49 -1.69
N ILE A 72 10.07 5.54 -0.78
CA ILE A 72 10.91 4.37 -0.55
C ILE A 72 10.96 3.48 -1.80
N ASN A 73 9.82 3.21 -2.45
CA ASN A 73 9.81 2.42 -3.69
C ASN A 73 10.62 3.08 -4.79
N LEU A 74 10.49 4.41 -4.97
CA LEU A 74 11.26 5.17 -5.94
C LEU A 74 12.76 5.01 -5.66
N MET A 75 13.17 5.25 -4.41
CA MET A 75 14.57 5.14 -4.02
C MET A 75 15.11 3.71 -4.15
N TYR A 76 14.34 2.70 -3.73
CA TYR A 76 14.68 1.29 -3.86
C TYR A 76 14.91 0.90 -5.32
N ASN A 77 13.99 1.29 -6.22
CA ASN A 77 14.12 1.00 -7.64
C ASN A 77 15.33 1.71 -8.26
N THR A 78 15.53 2.99 -7.94
CA THR A 78 16.67 3.77 -8.46
C THR A 78 18.01 3.20 -8.03
N LEU A 79 18.15 2.82 -6.76
CA LEU A 79 19.40 2.25 -6.25
C LEU A 79 19.69 0.86 -6.85
N PHE A 80 18.66 0.01 -6.94
CA PHE A 80 18.88 -1.43 -7.12
C PHE A 80 18.44 -2.00 -8.47
N PHE A 81 17.60 -1.30 -9.21
CA PHE A 81 17.02 -1.78 -10.47
C PHE A 81 17.33 -0.88 -11.66
N ASP A 82 17.56 0.42 -11.45
CA ASP A 82 17.95 1.34 -12.53
C ASP A 82 19.48 1.35 -12.74
N CYS A 83 20.26 1.02 -11.70
CA CYS A 83 21.72 0.97 -11.79
C CYS A 83 22.23 -0.42 -12.21
N ALA A 84 22.81 -0.53 -13.41
CA ALA A 84 23.26 -1.80 -14.00
C ALA A 84 24.32 -2.56 -13.17
N THR A 85 25.09 -1.85 -12.34
CA THR A 85 26.13 -2.42 -11.47
C THR A 85 25.57 -3.10 -10.21
N GLN A 86 24.38 -2.73 -9.74
CA GLN A 86 23.77 -3.28 -8.52
C GLN A 86 22.77 -4.42 -8.79
N LYS A 87 22.39 -4.66 -10.05
CA LYS A 87 21.46 -5.76 -10.43
C LYS A 87 21.94 -7.16 -10.04
N LYS A 88 23.26 -7.37 -9.89
CA LYS A 88 23.85 -8.68 -9.60
C LYS A 88 23.87 -9.06 -8.11
N THR A 89 23.72 -8.09 -7.20
CA THR A 89 23.89 -8.30 -5.75
C THR A 89 22.58 -8.63 -5.00
N ILE A 90 21.40 -8.43 -5.62
CA ILE A 90 20.12 -8.69 -4.96
C ILE A 90 19.49 -9.97 -5.52
N ARG A 91 19.87 -11.11 -4.94
CA ARG A 91 19.16 -12.39 -5.16
C ARG A 91 18.03 -12.65 -4.15
N LYS A 92 17.91 -11.84 -3.08
CA LYS A 92 17.01 -12.10 -1.93
C LYS A 92 16.19 -10.88 -1.44
N GLY A 93 16.01 -9.86 -2.28
CA GLY A 93 15.22 -8.65 -1.92
C GLY A 93 13.76 -8.74 -2.38
N PRO A 94 12.87 -7.86 -1.86
CA PRO A 94 11.53 -7.68 -2.41
C PRO A 94 11.58 -7.32 -3.92
N PRO A 95 10.56 -7.69 -4.71
CA PRO A 95 10.52 -7.32 -6.11
C PRO A 95 10.39 -5.80 -6.27
N ALA A 96 10.84 -5.27 -7.41
CA ALA A 96 10.63 -3.87 -7.76
C ALA A 96 9.14 -3.59 -7.97
N ILE A 97 8.64 -2.54 -7.30
CA ILE A 97 7.27 -2.07 -7.46
C ILE A 97 7.29 -0.64 -7.97
N THR A 98 6.56 -0.36 -9.06
CA THR A 98 6.41 0.98 -9.63
C THR A 98 5.93 1.95 -8.55
N PRO A 99 6.56 3.12 -8.40
CA PRO A 99 6.11 4.11 -7.43
C PRO A 99 4.68 4.57 -7.76
N ALA A 100 3.78 4.47 -6.78
CA ALA A 100 2.43 4.97 -6.92
C ALA A 100 2.43 6.50 -6.84
N ILE A 101 1.92 7.18 -7.86
CA ILE A 101 1.89 8.65 -7.91
C ILE A 101 0.49 9.24 -8.08
N SER A 102 -0.54 8.44 -7.80
CA SER A 102 -1.94 8.86 -7.84
C SER A 102 -2.74 8.17 -6.74
N PRO A 103 -3.88 8.74 -6.30
CA PRO A 103 -4.72 8.10 -5.28
C PRO A 103 -5.20 6.69 -5.67
N LYS A 104 -5.43 6.45 -6.96
CA LYS A 104 -5.86 5.13 -7.45
C LYS A 104 -4.70 4.13 -7.45
N ALA A 105 -3.52 4.56 -7.87
CA ALA A 105 -2.30 3.75 -7.79
C ALA A 105 -1.95 3.37 -6.35
N PHE A 106 -2.11 4.29 -5.40
CA PHE A 106 -1.89 4.00 -3.98
C PHE A 106 -2.77 2.89 -3.45
N LYS A 107 -4.06 2.88 -3.81
CA LYS A 107 -4.97 1.78 -3.45
C LYS A 107 -4.49 0.42 -4.00
N LYS A 108 -3.84 0.41 -5.17
CA LYS A 108 -3.29 -0.83 -5.76
C LYS A 108 -2.09 -1.30 -4.97
N TYR A 109 -1.18 -0.38 -4.68
CA TYR A 109 0.01 -0.70 -3.90
C TYR A 109 -0.33 -1.15 -2.48
N ARG A 110 -1.29 -0.50 -1.83
CA ARG A 110 -1.80 -0.89 -0.52
C ARG A 110 -2.38 -2.31 -0.53
N LEU A 111 -3.18 -2.64 -1.55
CA LEU A 111 -3.71 -3.99 -1.72
C LEU A 111 -2.60 -5.04 -1.84
N TYR A 112 -1.58 -4.75 -2.66
CA TYR A 112 -0.41 -5.62 -2.78
C TYR A 112 0.27 -5.85 -1.42
N GLN A 113 0.53 -4.77 -0.68
CA GLN A 113 1.13 -4.84 0.65
C GLN A 113 0.27 -5.66 1.63
N GLN A 114 -1.06 -5.50 1.61
CA GLN A 114 -1.99 -6.27 2.44
C GLN A 114 -1.94 -7.77 2.12
N VAL A 115 -2.04 -8.12 0.83
CA VAL A 115 -2.03 -9.50 0.36
C VAL A 115 -0.70 -10.17 0.69
N ARG A 116 0.43 -9.56 0.28
CA ARG A 116 1.76 -10.13 0.50
C ARG A 116 2.15 -10.13 1.97
N GLY A 117 1.81 -9.08 2.72
CA GLY A 117 2.08 -8.98 4.14
C GLY A 117 1.33 -10.06 4.94
N ARG A 118 0.06 -10.31 4.63
CA ARG A 118 -0.69 -11.43 5.21
C ARG A 118 -0.08 -12.77 4.81
N PHE A 119 0.15 -12.99 3.52
CA PHE A 119 0.73 -14.22 3.00
C PHE A 119 2.06 -14.57 3.69
N ASN A 120 2.96 -13.59 3.82
CA ASN A 120 4.27 -13.77 4.45
C ASN A 120 4.17 -14.02 5.97
N LYS A 121 3.08 -13.61 6.63
CA LYS A 121 2.82 -13.90 8.05
C LYS A 121 2.27 -15.30 8.30
N LEU A 122 1.78 -16.00 7.27
CA LEU A 122 1.32 -17.39 7.39
C LEU A 122 2.55 -18.31 7.49
N GLN A 123 2.57 -19.19 8.50
CA GLN A 123 3.74 -19.97 8.89
C GLN A 123 4.21 -20.98 7.82
N THR A 124 5.41 -21.50 7.99
CA THR A 124 6.20 -22.28 7.01
C THR A 124 5.76 -23.74 6.82
N GLY A 125 4.64 -24.17 7.39
CA GLY A 125 4.09 -25.53 7.21
C GLY A 125 3.05 -25.64 6.10
N ASP A 126 2.32 -24.56 5.82
CA ASP A 126 1.25 -24.54 4.83
C ASP A 126 1.84 -24.46 3.41
N THR A 127 1.23 -25.18 2.46
CA THR A 127 1.48 -25.01 1.03
C THR A 127 1.04 -23.62 0.56
N ASP A 128 1.61 -23.14 -0.54
CA ASP A 128 1.23 -21.84 -1.10
C ASP A 128 -0.28 -21.76 -1.41
N THR A 129 -0.87 -22.87 -1.86
CA THR A 129 -2.32 -22.98 -2.12
C THR A 129 -3.14 -22.73 -0.85
N GLU A 130 -2.79 -23.38 0.27
CA GLU A 130 -3.46 -23.19 1.56
C GLU A 130 -3.28 -21.75 2.07
N LYS A 131 -2.11 -21.16 1.82
CA LYS A 131 -1.87 -19.76 2.17
C LYS A 131 -2.73 -18.81 1.36
N TYR A 132 -2.87 -19.01 0.05
CA TYR A 132 -3.72 -18.18 -0.79
C TYR A 132 -5.19 -18.28 -0.38
N GLU A 133 -5.67 -19.47 -0.03
CA GLU A 133 -7.01 -19.67 0.49
C GLU A 133 -7.22 -18.96 1.84
N SER A 134 -6.27 -19.10 2.75
CA SER A 134 -6.28 -18.42 4.05
C SER A 134 -6.29 -16.89 3.92
N VAL A 135 -5.52 -16.34 2.97
CA VAL A 135 -5.56 -14.91 2.65
C VAL A 135 -6.91 -14.52 2.06
N ALA A 136 -7.47 -15.28 1.12
CA ALA A 136 -8.76 -14.98 0.51
C ALA A 136 -9.90 -14.94 1.55
N ASN A 137 -9.95 -15.95 2.41
CA ASN A 137 -10.91 -16.02 3.51
C ASN A 137 -10.76 -14.82 4.45
N PHE A 138 -9.53 -14.49 4.83
CA PHE A 138 -9.25 -13.33 5.67
C PHE A 138 -9.71 -12.00 5.04
N LEU A 139 -9.46 -11.79 3.74
CA LEU A 139 -9.91 -10.58 3.03
C LEU A 139 -11.43 -10.47 3.00
N ASN A 140 -12.13 -11.58 2.76
CA ASN A 140 -13.59 -11.65 2.76
C ASN A 140 -14.18 -11.36 4.14
N GLU A 141 -13.69 -12.02 5.19
CA GLU A 141 -14.14 -11.85 6.58
C GLU A 141 -13.98 -10.41 7.09
N ASN A 142 -12.93 -9.73 6.64
CA ASN A 142 -12.61 -8.36 7.06
C ASN A 142 -13.15 -7.29 6.09
N GLY A 143 -14.01 -7.69 5.13
CA GLY A 143 -14.70 -6.75 4.24
C GLY A 143 -13.78 -5.99 3.29
N ILE A 144 -12.60 -6.54 2.96
CA ILE A 144 -11.68 -5.92 2.02
C ILE A 144 -12.24 -6.08 0.61
N ILE A 145 -12.63 -4.96 0.01
CA ILE A 145 -13.31 -4.94 -1.28
C ILE A 145 -12.35 -5.43 -2.38
N LYS A 146 -12.76 -6.50 -3.08
CA LYS A 146 -12.05 -6.95 -4.27
C LYS A 146 -12.17 -5.91 -5.38
N PRO A 147 -11.05 -5.43 -5.95
CA PRO A 147 -11.14 -4.50 -7.06
C PRO A 147 -11.61 -5.22 -8.33
N SER A 148 -12.35 -4.52 -9.18
CA SER A 148 -12.73 -5.02 -10.49
C SER A 148 -11.54 -4.90 -11.47
N TYR A 149 -10.91 -6.03 -11.80
CA TYR A 149 -9.94 -6.14 -12.89
C TYR A 149 -10.28 -7.35 -13.75
N HIS A 150 -10.09 -7.22 -15.06
CA HIS A 150 -10.30 -8.30 -16.02
C HIS A 150 -9.45 -9.56 -15.76
N LYS A 151 -8.32 -9.43 -15.04
CA LYS A 151 -7.44 -10.54 -14.67
C LYS A 151 -7.91 -11.30 -13.43
N LEU A 152 -8.74 -10.66 -12.60
CA LEU A 152 -9.37 -11.29 -11.44
C LEU A 152 -10.72 -11.88 -11.86
N SER A 153 -11.23 -12.82 -11.06
CA SER A 153 -12.53 -13.41 -11.25
C SER A 153 -13.65 -12.36 -11.09
N ASN A 154 -14.77 -12.59 -11.77
CA ASN A 154 -15.96 -11.75 -11.69
C ASN A 154 -16.76 -11.94 -10.39
N ASP A 155 -16.35 -12.87 -9.52
CA ASP A 155 -16.98 -13.04 -8.20
C ASP A 155 -16.84 -11.74 -7.37
N LYS A 156 -17.78 -11.48 -6.47
CA LYS A 156 -17.67 -10.37 -5.51
C LYS A 156 -16.68 -10.71 -4.38
N LYS A 157 -16.55 -11.99 -4.04
CA LYS A 157 -15.63 -12.50 -3.03
C LYS A 157 -14.23 -12.68 -3.60
N TRP A 158 -13.24 -12.62 -2.72
CA TRP A 158 -11.89 -13.07 -2.99
C TRP A 158 -11.87 -14.59 -3.11
N LEU A 159 -11.33 -15.08 -4.23
CA LEU A 159 -10.98 -16.48 -4.42
C LEU A 159 -9.47 -16.69 -4.20
N SER A 160 -9.05 -17.89 -3.83
CA SER A 160 -7.63 -18.24 -3.71
C SER A 160 -6.85 -17.90 -4.99
N SER A 161 -7.42 -18.22 -6.15
CA SER A 161 -6.86 -17.89 -7.47
C SER A 161 -6.81 -16.40 -7.79
N ASP A 162 -7.63 -15.55 -7.13
CA ASP A 162 -7.53 -14.10 -7.26
C ASP A 162 -6.34 -13.57 -6.45
N VAL A 163 -6.13 -14.12 -5.26
CA VAL A 163 -5.01 -13.74 -4.37
C VAL A 163 -3.67 -14.12 -5.00
N GLU A 164 -3.57 -15.33 -5.55
CA GLU A 164 -2.38 -15.81 -6.25
C GLU A 164 -1.95 -14.84 -7.37
N LYS A 165 -2.93 -14.28 -8.10
CA LYS A 165 -2.68 -13.32 -9.18
C LYS A 165 -2.22 -11.94 -8.72
N ILE A 166 -2.29 -11.62 -7.42
CA ILE A 166 -1.77 -10.34 -6.88
C ILE A 166 -0.24 -10.41 -6.78
N THR A 167 0.41 -10.41 -7.94
CA THR A 167 1.87 -10.41 -8.08
C THR A 167 2.43 -8.99 -8.28
N ALA A 168 3.75 -8.86 -8.23
CA ALA A 168 4.42 -7.60 -8.52
C ALA A 168 4.14 -7.13 -9.95
N GLU A 169 4.12 -8.06 -10.92
CA GLU A 169 3.86 -7.78 -12.33
C GLU A 169 2.46 -7.20 -12.54
N LEU A 170 1.43 -7.86 -12.01
CA LEU A 170 0.05 -7.37 -12.13
C LEU A 170 -0.10 -5.98 -11.50
N ILE A 171 0.47 -5.80 -10.32
CA ILE A 171 0.34 -4.55 -9.58
C ILE A 171 1.09 -3.42 -10.26
N ASN A 172 2.27 -3.69 -10.83
CA ASN A 172 3.02 -2.72 -11.61
C ASN A 172 2.27 -2.26 -12.85
N GLU A 173 1.62 -3.18 -13.58
CA GLU A 173 0.76 -2.83 -14.72
C GLU A 173 -0.39 -1.91 -14.30
N LEU A 174 -1.07 -2.25 -13.20
CA LEU A 174 -2.21 -1.47 -12.71
C LEU A 174 -1.79 -0.08 -12.21
N ILE A 175 -0.67 -0.01 -11.48
CA ILE A 175 -0.08 1.26 -11.02
C ILE A 175 0.34 2.11 -12.21
N ALA A 176 1.04 1.55 -13.19
CA ALA A 176 1.49 2.28 -14.37
C ALA A 176 0.31 2.90 -15.12
N LYS A 177 -0.75 2.11 -15.36
CA LYS A 177 -1.98 2.58 -16.01
C LYS A 177 -2.66 3.73 -15.26
N ASP A 178 -2.77 3.64 -13.94
CA ASP A 178 -3.39 4.70 -13.14
C ASP A 178 -2.50 5.95 -13.06
N ASN A 179 -1.18 5.77 -13.02
CA ASN A 179 -0.20 6.85 -13.06
C ASN A 179 -0.25 7.62 -14.40
N GLU A 180 -0.28 6.92 -15.53
CA GLU A 180 -0.41 7.52 -16.87
C GLU A 180 -1.68 8.34 -17.01
N LYS A 181 -2.82 7.79 -16.58
CA LYS A 181 -4.11 8.51 -16.58
C LYS A 181 -4.05 9.76 -15.72
N PHE A 182 -3.42 9.69 -14.57
CA PHE A 182 -3.28 10.84 -13.68
C PHE A 182 -2.39 11.92 -14.29
N LYS A 183 -1.26 11.55 -14.90
CA LYS A 183 -0.38 12.47 -15.62
C LYS A 183 -1.11 13.16 -16.76
N ALA A 184 -1.78 12.39 -17.63
CA ALA A 184 -2.54 12.93 -18.76
C ALA A 184 -3.60 13.95 -18.31
N LYS A 185 -4.33 13.65 -17.23
CA LYS A 185 -5.30 14.57 -16.64
C LYS A 185 -4.63 15.87 -16.15
N ASN A 186 -3.52 15.77 -15.42
CA ASN A 186 -2.84 16.96 -14.89
C ASN A 186 -2.22 17.81 -16.01
N THR A 187 -1.69 17.19 -17.07
CA THR A 187 -1.21 17.91 -18.26
C THR A 187 -2.35 18.62 -18.98
N SER A 188 -3.51 17.97 -19.14
CA SER A 188 -4.68 18.61 -19.78
C SER A 188 -5.21 19.80 -18.98
N LEU A 189 -5.16 19.76 -17.64
CA LEU A 189 -5.56 20.86 -16.78
C LEU A 189 -4.57 22.03 -16.89
N ALA A 190 -3.26 21.74 -16.83
CA ALA A 190 -2.23 22.76 -16.97
C ALA A 190 -2.27 23.49 -18.32
N ASN A 191 -2.68 22.80 -19.39
CA ASN A 191 -2.82 23.39 -20.73
C ASN A 191 -4.16 24.12 -20.94
N ALA A 192 -5.14 23.96 -20.05
CA ALA A 192 -6.43 24.65 -20.11
C ALA A 192 -6.43 25.96 -19.30
N ASP A 193 -5.45 26.13 -18.42
CA ASP A 193 -5.22 27.34 -17.61
C ASP A 193 -4.22 28.33 -18.27
N VAL A 194 -3.88 28.11 -19.56
CA VAL A 194 -3.04 28.97 -20.42
C VAL A 194 -3.88 29.48 -21.58
#